data_AF-A0A151F9R4-F1
#
_entry.id   AF-A0A151F9R4-F1
#
_cell.length_a   1.000
_cell.length_b   1.000
_cell.length_c   1.000
_cell.angle_alpha   90.00
_cell.angle_beta   90.00
_cell.angle_gamma   90.00
#
_symmetry.space_group_name_H-M   'P 1'
#
loop_
_entity.id
_entity.type
_entity.pdbx_description
1 polymer ?
#
loop_
_entity_poly.entity_id
_entity_poly.type
_entity_poly.pdbx_seq_one_letter_code
_entity_poly.pdbx_strand_id
1 'polypeptide(L)'
;MTSSEKGRKEYWNIFELLNREPRIYIKTIASKLKIDSNTYFLSCKNQRKLFLELIEDERIVYHAVMTGIPNLWVISKEEIDFEDEVEM
;
A
#
# COMPACT_ATOMS: atom_id res chain seq x y z
N MET A 1 0.37 -8.91 -20.87
CA MET A 1 0.33 -7.96 -19.74
C MET A 1 1.53 -8.24 -18.88
N THR A 2 2.49 -7.32 -18.84
CA THR A 2 3.64 -7.43 -17.94
C THR A 2 3.18 -7.19 -16.49
N SER A 3 3.92 -7.74 -15.52
CA SER A 3 3.71 -7.51 -14.07
C SER A 3 3.52 -6.01 -13.74
N SER A 4 4.30 -5.16 -14.42
CA SER A 4 4.27 -3.69 -14.31
C SER A 4 2.98 -3.01 -14.81
N GLU A 5 2.29 -3.55 -15.83
CA GLU A 5 1.02 -2.98 -16.33
C GLU A 5 -0.15 -3.29 -15.39
N LYS A 6 -0.13 -4.46 -14.77
CA LYS A 6 -1.16 -4.89 -13.81
C LYS A 6 -1.08 -4.06 -12.53
N GLY A 7 0.12 -3.86 -11.97
CA GLY A 7 0.33 -3.03 -10.78
C GLY A 7 -0.12 -1.57 -10.95
N ARG A 8 0.16 -0.95 -12.11
CA ARG A 8 -0.32 0.43 -12.40
C ARG A 8 -1.84 0.54 -12.41
N LYS A 9 -2.53 -0.48 -12.93
CA LYS A 9 -4.00 -0.49 -12.98
C LYS A 9 -4.60 -0.62 -11.58
N GLU A 10 -4.03 -1.47 -10.73
CA GLU A 10 -4.47 -1.64 -9.34
C GLU A 10 -4.27 -0.34 -8.54
N TYR A 11 -3.11 0.29 -8.69
CA TYR A 11 -2.81 1.59 -8.08
C TYR A 11 -3.79 2.68 -8.52
N TRP A 12 -4.07 2.76 -9.83
CA TRP A 12 -5.02 3.74 -10.37
C TRP A 12 -6.43 3.55 -9.83
N ASN A 13 -6.91 2.31 -9.74
CA ASN A 13 -8.23 2.01 -9.18
C ASN A 13 -8.34 2.42 -7.71
N ILE A 14 -7.29 2.19 -6.91
CA ILE A 14 -7.25 2.63 -5.50
C ILE A 14 -7.29 4.15 -5.42
N PHE A 15 -6.46 4.83 -6.22
CA PHE A 15 -6.43 6.28 -6.28
C PHE A 15 -7.78 6.90 -6.66
N GLU A 16 -8.44 6.38 -7.70
CA GLU A 16 -9.77 6.83 -8.09
C GLU A 16 -10.81 6.59 -6.99
N LEU A 17 -10.75 5.44 -6.33
CA LEU A 17 -11.65 5.09 -5.25
C LEU A 17 -11.50 6.05 -4.05
N LEU A 18 -10.27 6.36 -3.66
CA LEU A 18 -9.97 7.32 -2.59
C LEU A 18 -10.44 8.74 -2.96
N ASN A 19 -10.28 9.16 -4.22
CA ASN A 19 -10.75 10.47 -4.65
C ASN A 19 -12.29 10.58 -4.65
N ARG A 20 -13.00 9.50 -4.98
CA ARG A 20 -14.47 9.47 -4.95
C ARG A 20 -15.02 9.33 -3.53
N GLU A 21 -14.38 8.50 -2.72
CA GLU A 21 -14.78 8.18 -1.35
C GLU A 21 -13.59 8.39 -0.39
N PRO A 22 -13.30 9.64 0.02
CA PRO A 22 -12.10 9.97 0.80
C PRO A 22 -12.08 9.37 2.22
N ARG A 23 -13.23 8.89 2.72
CA ARG A 23 -13.37 8.23 4.01
C ARG A 23 -13.88 6.80 3.82
N ILE A 24 -13.10 6.01 3.09
CA ILE A 24 -13.40 4.61 2.81
C ILE A 24 -12.63 3.69 3.76
N TYR A 25 -13.28 2.63 4.24
CA TYR A 25 -12.61 1.61 5.02
C TYR A 25 -11.73 0.73 4.15
N ILE A 26 -10.57 0.34 4.67
CA ILE A 26 -9.61 -0.53 3.99
C ILE A 26 -10.23 -1.84 3.49
N LYS A 27 -11.07 -2.49 4.31
CA LYS A 27 -11.80 -3.71 3.96
C LYS A 27 -12.69 -3.53 2.72
N THR A 28 -13.20 -2.32 2.53
CA THR A 28 -14.02 -1.97 1.36
C THR A 28 -13.14 -1.86 0.11
N ILE A 29 -11.93 -1.31 0.23
CA ILE A 29 -10.95 -1.28 -0.87
C ILE A 29 -10.59 -2.71 -1.28
N ALA A 30 -10.18 -3.56 -0.31
CA ALA A 30 -9.82 -4.95 -0.55
C ALA A 30 -10.95 -5.75 -1.23
N SER A 31 -12.18 -5.61 -0.72
CA SER A 31 -13.37 -6.23 -1.31
C SER A 31 -13.66 -5.75 -2.74
N LYS A 32 -13.61 -4.43 -2.99
CA LYS A 32 -13.86 -3.86 -4.33
C LYS A 32 -12.81 -4.30 -5.35
N LEU A 33 -11.57 -4.50 -4.92
CA LEU A 33 -10.48 -4.95 -5.80
C LEU A 33 -10.40 -6.47 -5.91
N LYS A 34 -11.18 -7.22 -5.12
CA LYS A 34 -11.13 -8.69 -5.00
C LYS A 34 -9.72 -9.18 -4.64
N ILE A 35 -9.04 -8.45 -3.76
CA ILE A 35 -7.70 -8.79 -3.29
C ILE A 35 -7.83 -9.25 -1.85
N ASP A 36 -7.31 -10.44 -1.57
CA ASP A 36 -7.08 -10.90 -0.19
C ASP A 36 -5.78 -10.25 0.28
N SER A 37 -5.88 -8.99 0.73
CA SER A 37 -4.73 -8.13 0.95
C SER A 37 -4.50 -7.84 2.42
N ASN A 38 -3.23 -7.88 2.82
CA ASN A 38 -2.79 -7.39 4.13
C ASN A 38 -2.58 -5.88 4.06
N THR A 39 -2.89 -5.17 5.15
CA THR A 39 -2.69 -3.72 5.25
C THR A 39 -1.85 -3.39 6.45
N TYR A 40 -0.87 -2.52 6.22
CA TYR A 40 0.07 -2.06 7.21
C TYR A 40 0.08 -0.54 7.25
N PHE A 41 0.02 -0.01 8.46
CA PHE A 41 0.24 1.40 8.77
C PHE A 41 1.54 1.49 9.54
N LEU A 42 2.60 1.91 8.86
CA LEU A 42 3.96 1.85 9.37
C LEU A 42 4.41 3.24 9.83
N SER A 43 5.14 3.25 10.93
CA SER A 43 5.85 4.39 11.48
C SER A 43 7.34 4.22 11.19
N CYS A 44 7.78 4.64 10.01
CA CYS A 44 9.14 4.42 9.55
C CYS A 44 10.04 5.63 9.84
N LYS A 45 11.28 5.41 10.28
CA LYS A 45 12.26 6.53 10.42
C LYS A 45 12.51 7.25 9.10
N ASN A 46 12.51 6.51 7.99
CA ASN A 46 12.71 7.03 6.65
C ASN A 46 11.70 6.44 5.67
N GLN A 47 10.48 6.96 5.70
CA GLN A 47 9.38 6.55 4.82
C GLN A 47 9.71 6.61 3.31
N ARG A 48 10.65 7.48 2.89
CA ARG A 48 11.04 7.59 1.48
C ARG A 48 11.92 6.42 1.03
N LYS A 49 12.84 5.96 1.89
CA LYS A 49 13.68 4.80 1.59
C LYS A 49 12.80 3.56 1.37
N LEU A 50 11.96 3.24 2.36
CA LEU A 50 11.06 2.09 2.26
C LEU A 50 10.09 2.22 1.09
N PHE A 51 9.54 3.41 0.85
CA PHE A 51 8.68 3.64 -0.32
C PHE A 51 9.37 3.26 -1.63
N LEU A 52 10.65 3.62 -1.83
CA LEU A 52 11.39 3.28 -3.04
C LEU A 52 11.70 1.78 -3.14
N GLU A 53 11.99 1.13 -2.03
CA GLU A 53 12.23 -0.32 -1.98
C GLU A 53 10.96 -1.11 -2.34
N LEU A 54 9.78 -0.63 -1.91
CA LEU A 54 8.49 -1.26 -2.19
C LEU A 54 8.01 -1.11 -3.64
N ILE A 55 8.54 -0.15 -4.41
CA ILE A 55 8.14 0.04 -5.83
C ILE A 55 8.46 -1.21 -6.66
N GLU A 56 9.58 -1.86 -6.37
CA GLU A 56 10.08 -3.00 -7.14
C GLU A 56 9.59 -4.35 -6.58
N ASP A 57 8.87 -4.34 -5.45
CA ASP A 57 8.38 -5.56 -4.81
C ASP A 57 7.00 -5.97 -5.37
N GLU A 58 6.99 -7.06 -6.15
CA GLU A 58 5.78 -7.57 -6.80
C GLU A 58 4.70 -8.06 -5.82
N ARG A 59 5.03 -8.24 -4.53
CA ARG A 59 4.07 -8.57 -3.48
C ARG A 59 3.23 -7.36 -3.09
N ILE A 60 3.71 -6.15 -3.38
CA ILE A 60 3.04 -4.89 -3.04
C ILE A 60 1.99 -4.56 -4.10
N VAL A 61 0.78 -4.31 -3.61
CA VAL A 61 -0.37 -3.87 -4.42
C VAL A 61 -0.42 -2.34 -4.47
N TYR A 62 -0.18 -1.72 -3.32
CA TYR A 62 -0.25 -0.28 -3.16
C TYR A 62 0.61 0.15 -1.98
N HIS A 63 1.24 1.31 -2.11
CA HIS A 63 1.89 1.96 -1.00
C HIS A 63 1.85 3.47 -1.19
N ALA A 64 1.72 4.21 -0.08
CA ALA A 64 1.63 5.66 -0.11
C ALA A 64 2.33 6.27 1.11
N VAL A 65 3.12 7.31 0.84
CA VAL A 65 3.66 8.16 1.91
C VAL A 65 2.53 8.97 2.51
N MET A 66 2.39 8.89 3.84
CA MET A 66 1.39 9.63 4.59
C MET A 66 2.02 10.84 5.29
N THR A 67 1.18 11.82 5.62
CA THR A 67 1.54 12.93 6.51
C THR A 67 1.19 12.56 7.95
N GLY A 68 2.13 12.69 8.88
CA GLY A 68 1.94 12.34 10.30
C GLY A 68 2.38 10.93 10.64
N ILE A 69 2.02 10.43 11.81
CA ILE A 69 2.26 9.04 12.25
C ILE A 69 0.90 8.34 12.27
N PRO A 70 0.71 7.19 11.59
CA PRO A 70 1.66 6.47 10.72
C PRO A 70 2.04 7.28 9.47
N ASN A 71 3.29 7.11 8.99
CA ASN A 71 3.85 7.90 7.88
C ASN A 71 4.01 7.11 6.56
N LEU A 72 3.67 5.82 6.57
CA LEU A 72 3.62 4.99 5.38
C LEU A 72 2.44 4.01 5.46
N TRP A 73 1.68 3.90 4.39
CA TRP A 73 0.62 2.89 4.24
C TRP A 73 1.04 1.91 3.16
N VAL A 74 0.93 0.62 3.45
CA VAL A 74 1.29 -0.47 2.54
C VAL A 74 0.13 -1.47 2.47
N ILE A 75 -0.16 -1.95 1.26
CA ILE A 75 -1.08 -3.04 0.98
C ILE A 75 -0.31 -4.11 0.20
N SER A 76 -0.32 -5.34 0.68
CA SER A 76 0.39 -6.48 0.07
C SER A 76 -0.54 -7.66 -0.20
N LYS A 77 -0.14 -8.53 -1.13
CA LYS A 77 -0.85 -9.77 -1.50
C LYS A 77 -0.69 -10.88 -0.46
N GLU A 78 0.35 -10.80 0.35
CA GLU A 78 0.72 -11.79 1.36
C GLU A 78 1.28 -11.09 2.61
N GLU A 79 1.45 -11.82 3.69
CA GLU A 79 1.95 -11.26 4.94
C GLU A 79 3.42 -10.85 4.76
N ILE A 80 3.76 -9.63 5.21
CA ILE A 80 5.12 -9.09 5.15
C ILE A 80 5.56 -8.71 6.55
N ASP A 81 6.79 -9.09 6.87
CA ASP A 81 7.49 -8.68 8.07
C ASP A 81 8.30 -7.40 7.79
N PHE A 82 8.11 -6.38 8.63
CA PHE A 82 8.76 -5.06 8.53
C PHE A 82 9.68 -4.78 9.75
N GLU A 83 10.06 -5.81 10.52
CA GLU A 83 10.79 -5.72 11.81
C GLU A 83 11.97 -4.73 11.84
N ASP A 84 12.74 -4.55 10.76
CA ASP A 84 13.91 -3.67 10.72
C ASP A 84 13.60 -2.18 10.41
N GLU A 85 12.37 -1.85 10.03
CA GLU A 85 12.03 -0.58 9.37
C GLU A 85 11.02 0.30 10.13
N VAL A 86 10.48 -0.20 11.26
CA VAL A 86 9.33 0.39 11.97
C VAL A 86 9.69 0.74 13.42
N GLU A 87 9.48 1.99 13.83
CA GLU A 87 9.46 2.37 15.25
C GLU A 87 8.10 2.02 15.85
N MET A 88 8.09 1.23 16.94
CA MET A 88 6.88 0.92 17.71
C MET A 88 6.36 2.13 18.48
#